data_AF-Q50H42-F1
#
_entry.id   AF-Q50H42-F1
#
_cell.length_a   1.000
_cell.length_b   1.000
_cell.length_c   1.000
_cell.angle_alpha   90.00
_cell.angle_beta   90.00
_cell.angle_gamma   90.00
#
_symmetry.space_group_name_H-M   'P 1'
#
loop_
_entity.id
_entity.type
_entity.pdbx_description
1 polymer ?
#
loop_
_entity_poly.entity_id
_entity_poly.type
_entity_poly.pdbx_seq_one_letter_code
_entity_poly.pdbx_strand_id
1 'polypeptide(L)'
;AEALFAIANIFSSLRLISLFTANSHLGPLQISLGRMLLDILKFLFIYCLVLLAFANGLNQLYFYYEETKGLSCKGIRCEKQNNAFSTLFETLQSLFWSIFGLINLYVTNVKAQ
;
A
#
# COMPACT_ATOMS: atom_id res chain seq x y z
N ALA A 1 15.06 17.15 4.41
CA ALA A 1 14.65 17.55 5.77
C ALA A 1 13.12 17.58 5.92
N GLU A 2 12.39 18.11 4.94
CA GLU A 2 10.94 18.33 5.02
C GLU A 2 10.09 17.05 5.19
N ALA A 3 10.39 15.97 4.46
CA ALA A 3 9.64 14.72 4.57
C ALA A 3 9.72 14.08 5.97
N LEU A 4 10.91 14.04 6.57
CA LEU A 4 11.11 13.54 7.94
C LEU A 4 10.42 14.43 8.97
N PHE A 5 10.44 15.75 8.77
CA PHE A 5 9.72 16.68 9.62
C PHE A 5 8.20 16.45 9.59
N ALA A 6 7.62 16.23 8.40
CA ALA A 6 6.21 15.88 8.26
C ALA A 6 5.87 14.56 8.97
N ILE A 7 6.69 13.52 8.80
CA ILE A 7 6.52 12.23 9.48
C ILE A 7 6.59 12.40 11.01
N ALA A 8 7.56 13.17 11.51
CA ALA A 8 7.72 13.44 12.94
C ALA A 8 6.48 14.17 13.52
N ASN A 9 5.91 15.13 12.79
CA ASN A 9 4.70 15.84 13.22
C ASN A 9 3.46 14.93 13.28
N ILE A 10 3.34 13.96 12.37
CA ILE A 10 2.28 12.95 12.42
C ILE A 10 2.42 12.10 13.69
N PHE A 11 3.62 11.59 13.99
CA PHE A 11 3.86 10.83 15.21
C PHE A 11 3.66 11.65 16.49
N SER A 12 4.07 12.92 16.48
CA SER A 12 3.86 13.84 17.59
C SER A 12 2.37 14.03 17.88
N SER A 13 1.56 14.23 16.84
CA SER A 13 0.09 14.34 16.97
C SER A 13 -0.56 13.03 17.43
N LEU A 14 -0.12 11.88 16.91
CA LEU A 14 -0.64 10.57 17.31
C LEU A 14 -0.37 10.23 18.78
N ARG A 15 0.70 10.77 19.37
CA ARG A 15 1.01 10.58 20.80
C ARG A 15 -0.12 11.08 21.71
N LEU A 16 -0.92 12.04 21.27
CA LEU A 16 -2.07 12.54 22.03
C LEU A 16 -3.11 11.45 22.33
N ILE A 17 -3.21 10.40 21.50
CA ILE A 17 -4.09 9.25 21.75
C ILE A 17 -3.74 8.57 23.08
N SER A 18 -2.47 8.61 23.51
CA SER A 18 -2.05 8.06 24.81
C SER A 18 -2.66 8.79 26.01
N LEU A 19 -3.12 10.04 25.86
CA LEU A 19 -3.78 10.78 26.93
C LEU A 19 -5.21 10.27 27.19
N PHE A 20 -5.83 9.56 26.24
CA PHE A 20 -7.17 8.99 26.41
C PHE A 20 -7.21 7.89 27.49
N THR A 21 -6.07 7.29 27.87
CA THR A 21 -5.99 6.33 28.99
C THR A 21 -6.33 6.96 30.33
N ALA A 22 -6.15 8.28 30.49
CA ALA A 22 -6.45 8.99 31.73
C ALA A 22 -7.97 9.26 31.93
N ASN A 23 -8.78 9.06 30.89
CA ASN A 23 -10.22 9.25 30.93
C ASN A 23 -10.92 7.92 31.27
N SER A 24 -11.83 7.93 32.25
CA SER A 24 -12.58 6.75 32.70
C SER A 24 -13.44 6.10 31.62
N HIS A 25 -13.90 6.85 30.61
CA HIS A 25 -14.72 6.32 29.52
C HIS A 25 -13.89 5.87 28.31
N LEU A 26 -12.81 6.60 27.97
CA LEU A 26 -12.02 6.34 26.76
C LEU A 26 -10.84 5.37 27.01
N GLY A 27 -10.38 5.23 28.26
CA GLY A 27 -9.29 4.33 28.61
C GLY A 27 -9.56 2.86 28.30
N PRO A 28 -10.72 2.28 28.69
CA PRO A 28 -11.07 0.90 28.34
C PRO A 28 -11.12 0.66 26.83
N LEU A 29 -11.60 1.64 26.06
CA LEU A 29 -11.69 1.57 24.61
C LEU A 29 -10.30 1.55 23.95
N GLN A 30 -9.37 2.38 24.44
CA GLN A 30 -7.99 2.38 23.97
C GLN A 30 -7.25 1.06 24.28
N ILE A 31 -7.47 0.49 25.48
CA ILE A 31 -6.88 -0.80 25.86
C ILE A 31 -7.40 -1.91 24.95
N SER A 32 -8.70 -1.91 24.64
CA SER A 32 -9.31 -2.85 23.70
C SER A 32 -8.70 -2.71 22.30
N LEU A 33 -8.54 -1.48 21.80
CA LEU A 33 -7.91 -1.20 20.52
C LEU A 33 -6.47 -1.71 20.45
N GLY A 34 -5.67 -1.50 21.50
CA GLY A 34 -4.31 -2.02 21.58
C GLY A 34 -4.23 -3.55 21.46
N ARG A 35 -5.19 -4.28 22.03
CA ARG A 35 -5.26 -5.75 21.92
C ARG A 35 -5.69 -6.19 20.51
N MET A 36 -6.71 -5.54 19.93
CA MET A 36 -7.16 -5.83 18.56
C MET A 36 -6.06 -5.60 17.52
N LEU A 37 -5.19 -4.60 17.72
CA LEU A 37 -4.04 -4.35 16.83
C LEU A 37 -3.10 -5.56 16.74
N LEU A 38 -2.87 -6.28 17.83
CA LEU A 38 -2.02 -7.48 17.81
C LEU A 38 -2.61 -8.60 16.96
N ASP A 39 -3.94 -8.73 16.96
CA ASP A 39 -4.62 -9.70 16.11
C ASP A 39 -4.59 -9.24 14.64
N ILE A 40 -4.80 -7.95 14.36
CA ILE A 40 -4.65 -7.37 13.01
C ILE A 40 -3.25 -7.62 12.45
N LEU A 41 -2.19 -7.47 13.24
CA LEU A 41 -0.81 -7.73 12.79
C LEU A 41 -0.59 -9.19 12.35
N LYS A 42 -1.24 -10.16 13.00
CA LYS A 42 -1.18 -11.58 12.58
C LYS A 42 -1.84 -11.78 11.22
N PHE A 43 -3.00 -11.18 10.99
CA PHE A 43 -3.67 -11.24 9.69
C PHE A 43 -2.87 -10.51 8.61
N LEU A 44 -2.27 -9.37 8.95
CA LEU A 44 -1.42 -8.60 8.04
C LEU A 44 -0.23 -9.42 7.53
N PHE A 45 0.35 -10.27 8.38
CA PHE A 45 1.45 -11.15 7.97
C PHE A 45 1.02 -12.14 6.88
N ILE A 46 -0.11 -12.83 7.06
CA ILE A 46 -0.65 -13.76 6.05
C ILE A 46 -0.98 -13.01 4.76
N TYR A 47 -1.60 -11.84 4.89
CA TYR A 47 -1.92 -10.97 3.77
C TYR A 47 -0.65 -10.56 2.97
N CYS A 48 0.44 -10.19 3.64
CA CYS A 48 1.71 -9.86 2.98
C CYS A 48 2.28 -11.04 2.19
N LEU A 49 2.18 -12.27 2.72
CA LEU A 49 2.62 -13.48 2.00
C LEU A 49 1.82 -13.71 0.72
N VAL A 50 0.49 -13.58 0.81
CA VAL A 50 -0.42 -13.68 -0.35
C VAL A 50 -0.07 -12.61 -1.37
N LEU A 51 0.06 -11.36 -0.93
CA LEU A 51 0.37 -10.23 -1.80
C LEU A 51 1.73 -10.40 -2.50
N LEU A 52 2.75 -10.92 -1.82
CA LEU A 52 4.05 -11.24 -2.43
C LEU A 52 3.95 -12.37 -3.44
N ALA A 53 3.19 -13.43 -3.17
CA ALA A 53 3.01 -14.54 -4.10
C ALA A 53 2.34 -14.07 -5.40
N PHE A 54 1.26 -13.28 -5.29
CA PHE A 54 0.61 -12.68 -6.45
C PHE A 54 1.51 -11.68 -7.17
N ALA A 55 2.28 -10.87 -6.44
CA ALA A 55 3.19 -9.91 -7.04
C ALA A 55 4.27 -10.60 -7.89
N ASN A 56 4.84 -11.70 -7.39
CA ASN A 56 5.79 -12.49 -8.16
C ASN A 56 5.17 -13.06 -9.44
N GLY A 57 3.95 -13.61 -9.35
CA GLY A 57 3.24 -14.17 -10.50
C GLY A 57 2.90 -13.14 -11.57
N LEU A 58 2.37 -11.98 -11.17
CA LEU A 58 2.02 -10.90 -12.09
C LEU A 58 3.25 -10.24 -12.70
N ASN A 59 4.28 -9.96 -11.88
CA ASN A 59 5.53 -9.42 -12.40
C ASN A 59 6.14 -10.38 -13.44
N GLN A 60 6.21 -11.68 -13.16
CA GLN A 60 6.75 -12.65 -14.11
C GLN A 60 5.99 -12.69 -15.44
N LEU A 61 4.66 -12.50 -15.41
CA LEU A 61 3.82 -12.48 -16.59
C LEU A 61 3.94 -11.18 -17.40
N TYR A 62 3.97 -10.04 -16.71
CA TYR A 62 3.90 -8.71 -17.32
C TYR A 62 5.25 -8.04 -17.54
N PHE A 63 6.35 -8.60 -17.00
CA PHE A 63 7.71 -8.06 -17.13
C PHE A 63 8.12 -7.81 -18.59
N TYR A 64 7.71 -8.67 -19.52
CA TYR A 64 8.06 -8.54 -20.94
C TYR A 64 7.33 -7.40 -21.66
N TYR A 65 6.20 -6.92 -21.12
CA TYR A 65 5.36 -5.90 -21.74
C TYR A 65 5.71 -4.49 -21.26
N GLU A 66 6.91 -4.29 -20.73
CA GLU A 66 7.33 -2.97 -20.23
C GLU A 66 7.45 -1.96 -21.38
N GLU A 67 6.58 -0.95 -21.36
CA GLU A 67 6.61 0.13 -22.35
C GLU A 67 7.41 1.31 -21.79
N THR A 68 8.55 1.61 -22.41
CA THR A 68 9.45 2.71 -22.01
C THR A 68 9.48 3.85 -23.01
N LYS A 69 8.86 3.71 -24.19
CA LYS A 69 8.96 4.69 -25.28
C LYS A 69 7.84 5.72 -25.20
N GLY A 70 8.20 7.00 -25.10
CA GLY A 70 7.25 8.12 -25.25
C GLY A 70 6.40 8.43 -24.03
N LEU A 71 6.66 7.82 -22.86
CA LEU A 71 5.96 8.15 -21.62
C LEU A 71 6.70 9.25 -20.85
N SER A 72 5.98 10.35 -20.54
CA SER A 72 6.46 11.42 -19.65
C SER A 72 6.35 11.07 -18.16
N CYS A 73 5.46 10.14 -17.82
CA CYS A 73 5.23 9.65 -16.47
C CYS A 73 5.08 8.12 -16.50
N LYS A 74 5.82 7.43 -15.61
CA LYS A 74 5.81 5.98 -15.49
C LYS A 74 5.23 5.52 -14.15
N GLY A 75 4.40 4.49 -14.18
CA GLY A 75 3.86 3.82 -13.00
C GLY A 75 2.39 4.13 -12.71
N ILE A 76 1.91 3.63 -11.58
CA ILE A 76 0.48 3.70 -11.20
C ILE A 76 0.03 5.06 -10.64
N ARG A 77 0.98 5.95 -10.34
CA ARG A 77 0.70 7.29 -9.79
C ARG A 77 0.51 8.35 -10.87
N CYS A 78 0.63 7.97 -12.13
CA CYS A 78 0.36 8.84 -13.27
C CYS A 78 -1.15 8.97 -13.52
N GLU A 79 -1.57 10.06 -14.16
CA GLU A 79 -2.96 10.26 -14.58
C GLU A 79 -3.49 9.07 -15.40
N LYS A 80 -2.68 8.63 -16.37
CA LYS A 80 -2.89 7.36 -17.06
C LYS A 80 -1.94 6.30 -16.49
N GLN A 81 -2.53 5.37 -15.75
CA GLN A 81 -1.79 4.28 -15.10
C GLN A 81 -1.13 3.41 -16.17
N ASN A 82 0.16 3.17 -16.03
CA ASN A 82 0.95 2.40 -16.98
C ASN A 82 2.00 1.58 -16.24
N ASN A 83 2.50 0.52 -16.89
CA ASN A 83 3.57 -0.32 -16.35
C ASN A 83 3.32 -0.80 -14.91
N ALA A 84 2.05 -1.02 -14.56
CA ALA A 84 1.62 -1.36 -13.20
C ALA A 84 2.28 -2.64 -12.66
N PHE A 85 2.61 -3.57 -13.56
CA PHE A 85 3.15 -4.88 -13.22
C PHE A 85 4.54 -5.14 -13.85
N SER A 86 5.26 -4.10 -14.28
CA SER A 86 6.54 -4.27 -14.97
C SER A 86 7.73 -4.55 -14.04
N THR A 87 7.62 -4.12 -12.79
CA THR A 87 8.61 -4.42 -11.75
C THR A 87 7.92 -4.96 -10.51
N LEU A 88 8.65 -5.74 -9.70
CA LEU A 88 8.10 -6.33 -8.49
C LEU A 88 7.58 -5.25 -7.52
N PHE A 89 8.29 -4.13 -7.39
CA PHE A 89 7.88 -3.04 -6.52
C PHE A 89 6.61 -2.32 -7.01
N GLU A 90 6.51 -2.00 -8.30
CA GLU A 90 5.28 -1.44 -8.88
C GLU A 90 4.12 -2.43 -8.77
N THR A 91 4.38 -3.72 -8.94
CA THR A 91 3.36 -4.77 -8.79
C THR A 91 2.84 -4.82 -7.36
N LEU A 92 3.71 -4.75 -6.35
CA LEU A 92 3.33 -4.69 -4.94
C LEU A 92 2.47 -3.46 -4.64
N GLN A 93 2.87 -2.27 -5.14
CA GLN A 93 2.07 -1.07 -4.96
C GLN A 93 0.71 -1.17 -5.66
N SER A 94 0.68 -1.70 -6.88
CA SER A 94 -0.55 -1.89 -7.65
C SER A 94 -1.52 -2.80 -6.91
N LEU A 95 -1.04 -3.95 -6.43
CA LEU A 95 -1.87 -4.88 -5.65
C LEU A 95 -2.37 -4.24 -4.35
N PHE A 96 -1.52 -3.48 -3.64
CA PHE A 96 -1.94 -2.74 -2.45
C PHE A 96 -3.07 -1.73 -2.75
N TRP A 97 -2.91 -0.92 -3.79
CA TRP A 97 -3.90 0.11 -4.15
C TRP A 97 -5.19 -0.49 -4.76
N SER A 98 -5.12 -1.70 -5.31
CA SER A 98 -6.28 -2.40 -5.86
C SER A 98 -7.34 -2.73 -4.81
N ILE A 99 -6.94 -2.93 -3.56
CA ILE A 99 -7.86 -3.20 -2.42
C ILE A 99 -8.76 -2.01 -2.14
N PHE A 100 -8.26 -0.81 -2.38
CA PHE A 100 -9.03 0.43 -2.25
C PHE A 100 -9.80 0.79 -3.53
N GLY A 101 -9.72 -0.04 -4.58
CA GLY A 101 -10.37 0.21 -5.87
C GLY A 101 -9.72 1.34 -6.68
N LEU A 102 -8.47 1.70 -6.40
CA LEU A 102 -7.77 2.82 -7.03
C LEU A 102 -6.94 2.44 -8.28
N ILE A 103 -6.94 1.16 -8.65
CA ILE A 103 -6.31 0.66 -9.87
C ILE A 103 -7.40 0.36 -10.90
N ASN A 104 -7.27 0.95 -12.08
CA ASN A 104 -8.18 0.72 -13.18
C ASN A 104 -7.88 -0.59 -13.88
N LEU A 105 -8.92 -1.28 -14.37
CA LEU A 105 -8.77 -2.57 -15.05
C LEU A 105 -7.93 -2.48 -16.34
N TYR A 106 -7.90 -1.34 -17.03
CA TYR A 106 -7.16 -1.22 -18.30
C TYR A 106 -5.64 -1.42 -18.16
N VAL A 107 -5.07 -1.38 -16.95
CA VAL A 107 -3.64 -1.66 -16.72
C VAL A 107 -3.25 -3.11 -17.01
N THR A 108 -4.24 -4.02 -17.10
CA THR A 108 -4.00 -5.42 -17.51
C THR A 108 -4.02 -5.61 -19.03
N ASN A 109 -4.51 -4.62 -19.78
CA ASN A 109 -4.60 -4.68 -21.23
C ASN A 109 -3.26 -4.29 -21.85
N VAL A 110 -2.52 -5.30 -22.32
CA VAL A 110 -1.24 -5.13 -23.00
C VAL A 110 -1.38 -5.57 -24.45
N LYS A 111 -0.74 -4.84 -25.36
CA LYS A 111 -0.67 -5.23 -26.77
C LYS A 111 0.38 -6.33 -26.90
N ALA A 112 0.03 -7.44 -27.55
CA ALA A 112 1.01 -8.43 -27.96
C ALA A 112 2.02 -7.77 -28.91
N GLN A 113 3.30 -8.03 -28.66
CA GLN A 113 4.41 -7.50 -29.46
C GLN A 113 4.75 -8.45 -30.60
#